data_AF-A0ABD2P8L8-F1
#
_entry.id   AF-A0ABD2P8L8-F1
#
_cell.length_a   1.000
_cell.length_b   1.000
_cell.length_c   1.000
_cell.angle_alpha   90.00
_cell.angle_beta   90.00
_cell.angle_gamma   90.00
#
_symmetry.space_group_name_H-M   'P 1'
#
loop_
_entity.id
_entity.type
_entity.pdbx_description
1 polymer ?
#
loop_
_entity_poly.entity_id
_entity_poly.type
_entity_poly.pdbx_seq_one_letter_code
_entity_poly.pdbx_strand_id
1 'polypeptide(L)'
;MNTGLDRSLNAITTWVKLYLQAEQKKCDFKPETDDFDTVASPACKQVSQYITGVIKEISKNLDGSRVNQVLQDLGVKLHKVVYDHMLQFQYNTAGAMVAICDLNEYRSFTKPLGPVTAELFETLHALCNLLLVKPENLQQVCSEDSLVKLDKSTLQNFIQLRSDFKSQKQHFFKV
;
A
#
# COMPACT_ATOMS: atom_id res chain seq x y z
N MET A 1 16.77 -14.02 12.58
CA MET A 1 15.57 -14.83 12.32
C MET A 1 15.98 -16.24 11.90
N ASN A 2 15.26 -17.30 12.28
CA ASN A 2 15.55 -18.67 11.83
C ASN A 2 15.26 -18.80 10.32
N THR A 3 16.17 -19.39 9.55
CA THR A 3 16.06 -19.55 8.08
C THR A 3 14.76 -20.19 7.63
N GLY A 4 14.20 -21.12 8.41
CA GLY A 4 12.91 -21.73 8.10
C GLY A 4 11.74 -20.75 8.19
N LEU A 5 11.72 -19.92 9.24
CA LEU A 5 10.68 -18.90 9.43
C LEU A 5 10.76 -17.82 8.34
N ASP A 6 11.96 -17.37 7.98
CA ASP A 6 12.11 -16.39 6.89
C ASP A 6 11.57 -16.94 5.56
N ARG A 7 11.86 -18.21 5.25
CA ARG A 7 11.30 -18.88 4.06
C ARG A 7 9.78 -18.95 4.10
N SER A 8 9.19 -19.26 5.26
CA SER A 8 7.74 -19.26 5.43
C SER A 8 7.13 -17.87 5.22
N LEU A 9 7.71 -16.82 5.80
CA LEU A 9 7.25 -15.44 5.56
C LEU A 9 7.38 -15.06 4.08
N ASN A 10 8.48 -15.42 3.43
CA ASN A 10 8.68 -15.17 2.00
C ASN A 10 7.63 -15.89 1.16
N ALA A 11 7.24 -17.11 1.51
CA ALA A 11 6.17 -17.85 0.82
C ALA A 11 4.81 -17.15 0.97
N ILE A 12 4.47 -16.71 2.18
CA ILE A 12 3.25 -15.94 2.47
C ILE A 12 3.22 -14.66 1.63
N THR A 13 4.30 -13.88 1.63
CA THR A 13 4.35 -12.61 0.88
C THR A 13 4.41 -12.82 -0.62
N THR A 14 5.01 -13.92 -1.07
CA THR A 14 4.99 -14.31 -2.50
C THR A 14 3.58 -14.67 -2.95
N TRP A 15 2.81 -15.37 -2.11
CA TRP A 15 1.39 -15.63 -2.41
C TRP A 15 0.63 -14.33 -2.58
N VAL A 16 0.77 -13.37 -1.66
CA VAL A 16 0.12 -12.04 -1.77
C VAL A 16 0.51 -11.35 -3.06
N LYS A 17 1.81 -11.32 -3.39
CA LYS A 17 2.31 -10.71 -4.63
C LYS A 17 1.65 -11.34 -5.86
N LEU A 18 1.65 -12.67 -5.97
CA LEU A 18 1.11 -13.38 -7.13
C LEU A 18 -0.41 -13.21 -7.22
N TYR A 19 -1.11 -13.26 -6.09
CA TYR A 19 -2.55 -13.08 -6.03
C TYR A 19 -2.95 -11.67 -6.49
N LEU A 20 -2.31 -10.62 -5.96
CA LEU A 20 -2.54 -9.24 -6.40
C LEU A 20 -2.25 -9.05 -7.89
N GLN A 21 -1.16 -9.65 -8.40
CA GLN A 21 -0.83 -9.60 -9.83
C GLN A 21 -1.87 -10.26 -10.73
N ALA A 22 -2.53 -11.32 -10.25
CA ALA A 22 -3.53 -12.06 -11.01
C ALA A 22 -4.92 -11.42 -10.94
N GLU A 23 -5.32 -10.94 -9.76
CA GLU A 23 -6.71 -10.61 -9.48
C GLU A 23 -6.99 -9.10 -9.46
N GLN A 24 -5.99 -8.25 -9.23
CA GLN A 24 -6.16 -6.79 -9.22
C GLN A 24 -5.91 -6.20 -10.61
N LYS A 25 -6.96 -5.68 -11.22
CA LYS A 25 -6.98 -5.26 -12.63
C LYS A 25 -6.69 -3.77 -12.75
N LYS A 26 -6.17 -3.37 -13.91
CA LYS A 26 -5.91 -1.95 -14.21
C LYS A 26 -7.16 -1.08 -14.13
N CYS A 27 -8.33 -1.63 -14.45
CA CYS A 27 -9.61 -0.93 -14.35
C CYS A 27 -10.01 -0.63 -12.91
N ASP A 28 -9.49 -1.33 -11.90
CA ASP A 28 -9.78 -1.06 -10.50
C ASP A 28 -9.21 0.30 -10.06
N PHE A 29 -8.11 0.72 -10.69
CA PHE A 29 -7.43 1.98 -10.42
C PHE A 29 -7.51 3.01 -11.54
N LYS A 30 -8.07 2.63 -12.69
CA LYS A 30 -8.33 3.54 -13.81
C LYS A 30 -9.62 3.11 -14.52
N PRO A 31 -10.78 3.20 -13.85
CA PRO A 31 -12.06 2.94 -14.50
C PRO A 31 -12.28 3.94 -15.65
N GLU A 32 -12.88 3.46 -16.73
CA GLU A 32 -13.23 4.29 -17.89
C GLU A 32 -14.61 4.93 -17.75
N THR A 33 -15.42 4.42 -16.82
CA THR A 33 -16.79 4.84 -16.55
C THR A 33 -16.90 5.49 -15.18
N ASP A 34 -17.86 6.40 -15.04
CA ASP A 34 -18.18 7.04 -13.75
C ASP A 34 -18.99 6.12 -12.82
N ASP A 35 -19.39 4.93 -13.29
CA ASP A 35 -20.03 3.89 -12.50
C ASP A 35 -18.96 3.04 -11.78
N PHE A 36 -18.52 3.51 -10.61
CA PHE A 36 -17.53 2.83 -9.78
C PHE A 36 -17.90 2.92 -8.29
N ASP A 37 -17.72 1.83 -7.57
CA ASP A 37 -17.91 1.80 -6.12
C ASP A 37 -16.64 2.27 -5.40
N THR A 38 -16.77 3.25 -4.52
CA THR A 38 -15.69 3.69 -3.62
C THR A 38 -15.55 2.75 -2.42
N VAL A 39 -15.19 1.50 -2.69
CA VAL A 39 -14.95 0.46 -1.68
C VAL A 39 -13.62 -0.23 -1.93
N ALA A 40 -13.08 -0.91 -0.91
CA ALA A 40 -11.88 -1.71 -1.08
C ALA A 40 -12.12 -2.79 -2.15
N SER A 41 -11.13 -2.96 -3.02
CA SER A 41 -11.14 -3.88 -4.15
C SER A 41 -11.34 -5.32 -3.67
N PRO A 42 -11.94 -6.18 -4.51
CA PRO A 42 -12.07 -7.61 -4.19
C PRO A 42 -10.71 -8.26 -3.88
N ALA A 43 -9.67 -7.88 -4.63
CA ALA A 43 -8.32 -8.39 -4.43
C ALA A 43 -7.76 -8.00 -3.05
N CYS A 44 -7.93 -6.74 -2.64
CA CYS A 44 -7.54 -6.27 -1.31
C CYS A 44 -8.27 -7.03 -0.19
N LYS A 45 -9.60 -7.19 -0.31
CA LYS A 45 -10.40 -7.94 0.68
C LYS A 45 -9.93 -9.38 0.82
N GLN A 46 -9.59 -10.05 -0.29
CA GLN A 46 -9.09 -11.42 -0.22
C GLN A 46 -7.71 -11.51 0.44
N VAL A 47 -6.82 -10.55 0.18
CA VAL A 47 -5.52 -10.45 0.87
C VAL A 47 -5.72 -10.20 2.37
N SER A 48 -6.61 -9.28 2.74
CA SER A 48 -6.97 -8.98 4.13
C SER A 48 -7.44 -10.23 4.87
N GLN A 49 -8.37 -10.99 4.26
CA GLN A 49 -8.86 -12.24 4.84
C GLN A 49 -7.74 -13.27 5.03
N TYR A 50 -6.92 -13.49 3.99
CA TYR A 50 -5.83 -14.46 4.03
C TYR A 50 -4.80 -14.11 5.11
N ILE A 51 -4.31 -12.87 5.10
CA ILE A 51 -3.28 -12.43 6.05
C ILE A 51 -3.81 -12.38 7.47
N THR A 52 -5.06 -11.96 7.68
CA THR A 52 -5.68 -12.04 9.02
C THR A 52 -5.69 -13.48 9.55
N GLY A 53 -5.93 -14.47 8.69
CA GLY A 53 -5.80 -15.89 9.05
C GLY A 53 -4.36 -16.27 9.43
N VAL A 54 -3.38 -15.86 8.62
CA VAL A 54 -1.95 -16.10 8.89
C VAL A 54 -1.52 -15.48 10.23
N ILE A 55 -1.93 -14.25 10.52
CA ILE A 55 -1.61 -13.55 11.77
C ILE A 55 -2.15 -14.33 12.98
N LYS A 56 -3.38 -14.84 12.88
CA LYS A 56 -3.97 -15.68 13.94
C LYS A 56 -3.16 -16.94 14.18
N GLU A 57 -2.75 -17.64 13.13
CA GLU A 57 -1.95 -18.86 13.27
C GLU A 57 -0.54 -18.57 13.83
N ILE A 58 0.12 -17.50 13.39
CA ILE A 58 1.41 -17.08 13.96
C ILE A 58 1.26 -16.76 15.45
N SER A 59 0.23 -16.00 15.82
CA SER A 59 -0.02 -15.57 17.20
C SER A 59 -0.42 -16.71 18.13
N LYS A 60 -1.04 -17.76 17.58
CA LYS A 60 -1.47 -18.95 18.34
C LYS A 60 -0.34 -19.94 18.57
N ASN A 61 0.58 -20.07 17.61
CA ASN A 61 1.59 -21.13 17.61
C ASN A 61 3.00 -20.65 17.99
N LEU A 62 3.21 -19.35 18.19
CA LEU A 62 4.49 -18.78 18.65
C LEU A 62 4.28 -17.99 19.95
N ASP A 63 5.13 -18.24 20.95
CA ASP A 63 5.06 -17.57 22.24
C ASP A 63 6.24 -16.60 22.47
N GLY A 64 6.01 -15.63 23.37
CA GLY A 64 7.03 -14.72 23.88
C GLY A 64 7.46 -13.62 22.90
N SER A 65 8.61 -12.98 23.14
CA SER A 65 9.10 -11.85 22.35
C SER A 65 9.39 -12.18 20.88
N ARG A 66 9.51 -13.47 20.54
CA ARG A 66 9.76 -13.95 19.17
C ARG A 66 8.56 -13.74 18.25
N VAL A 67 7.33 -13.81 18.76
CA VAL A 67 6.13 -13.58 17.93
C VAL A 67 6.08 -12.15 17.40
N ASN A 68 6.39 -11.17 18.26
CA ASN A 68 6.40 -9.75 17.88
C ASN A 68 7.43 -9.47 16.78
N GLN A 69 8.60 -10.09 16.84
CA GLN A 69 9.62 -9.95 15.78
C GLN A 69 9.15 -10.57 14.46
N VAL A 70 8.57 -11.77 14.50
CA VAL A 70 8.06 -12.44 13.29
C VAL A 70 6.91 -11.67 12.65
N LEU A 71 5.99 -11.13 13.46
CA LEU A 71 4.89 -10.29 12.98
C LEU A 71 5.41 -8.98 12.38
N GLN A 72 6.40 -8.35 13.03
CA GLN A 72 7.03 -7.12 12.54
C GLN A 72 7.74 -7.35 11.19
N ASP A 73 8.47 -8.47 11.05
CA ASP A 73 9.12 -8.85 9.80
C ASP A 73 8.10 -9.16 8.68
N LEU A 74 7.00 -9.83 9.02
CA LEU A 74 5.89 -10.08 8.08
C LEU A 74 5.29 -8.76 7.60
N GLY A 75 5.01 -7.83 8.53
CA GLY A 75 4.43 -6.54 8.21
C GLY A 75 5.30 -5.69 7.28
N VAL A 76 6.61 -5.65 7.51
CA VAL A 76 7.57 -4.95 6.64
C VAL A 76 7.60 -5.56 5.24
N LYS A 77 7.62 -6.90 5.13
CA LYS A 77 7.60 -7.59 3.82
C LYS A 77 6.28 -7.37 3.09
N LEU A 78 5.14 -7.37 3.81
CA LEU A 78 3.83 -7.07 3.23
C LEU A 78 3.76 -5.64 2.70
N HIS A 79 4.23 -4.66 3.47
CA HIS A 79 4.34 -3.29 3.01
C HIS A 79 5.11 -3.20 1.69
N LYS A 80 6.27 -3.87 1.59
CA LYS A 80 7.05 -3.89 0.34
C LYS A 80 6.27 -4.46 -0.84
N VAL A 81 5.53 -5.55 -0.64
CA VAL A 81 4.70 -6.16 -1.69
C VAL A 81 3.59 -5.21 -2.14
N VAL A 82 2.87 -4.58 -1.21
CA VAL A 82 1.80 -3.62 -1.53
C VAL A 82 2.36 -2.40 -2.24
N TYR A 83 3.44 -1.80 -1.71
CA TYR A 83 4.13 -0.67 -2.32
C TYR A 83 4.55 -0.97 -3.76
N ASP A 84 5.26 -2.08 -4.00
CA ASP A 84 5.70 -2.45 -5.34
C ASP A 84 4.54 -2.72 -6.30
N HIS A 85 3.47 -3.32 -5.80
CA HIS A 85 2.26 -3.59 -6.57
C HIS A 85 1.61 -2.30 -7.04
N MET A 86 1.45 -1.31 -6.16
CA MET A 86 0.88 0.00 -6.50
C MET A 86 1.66 0.72 -7.59
N LEU A 87 3.00 0.64 -7.56
CA LEU A 87 3.85 1.26 -8.58
C LEU A 87 3.63 0.71 -10.00
N GLN A 88 2.89 -0.40 -10.17
CA GLN A 88 2.59 -0.99 -11.49
C GLN A 88 1.34 -0.38 -12.16
N PHE A 89 0.62 0.50 -11.48
CA PHE A 89 -0.66 1.04 -11.96
C PHE A 89 -0.58 2.52 -12.32
N GLN A 90 -1.58 2.97 -13.07
CA GLN A 90 -1.92 4.38 -13.19
C GLN A 90 -3.25 4.64 -12.52
N TYR A 91 -3.39 5.83 -11.94
CA TYR A 91 -4.54 6.22 -11.13
C TYR A 91 -5.23 7.44 -11.71
N ASN A 92 -6.53 7.32 -12.00
CA ASN A 92 -7.40 8.49 -12.11
C ASN A 92 -8.03 8.80 -10.74
N THR A 93 -8.82 9.88 -10.64
CA THR A 93 -9.45 10.29 -9.37
C THR A 93 -10.28 9.16 -8.74
N ALA A 94 -11.08 8.46 -9.56
CA ALA A 94 -11.92 7.34 -9.13
C ALA A 94 -11.09 6.21 -8.52
N GLY A 95 -10.08 5.76 -9.26
CA GLY A 95 -9.18 4.70 -8.80
C GLY A 95 -8.27 5.10 -7.64
N ALA A 96 -7.93 6.38 -7.50
CA ALA A 96 -7.22 6.87 -6.32
C ALA A 96 -8.08 6.74 -5.05
N MET A 97 -9.40 6.95 -5.14
CA MET A 97 -10.31 6.71 -4.01
C MET A 97 -10.38 5.22 -3.64
N VAL A 98 -10.43 4.32 -4.63
CA VAL A 98 -10.35 2.87 -4.41
C VAL A 98 -9.02 2.50 -3.75
N ALA A 99 -7.89 3.06 -4.20
CA ALA A 99 -6.58 2.83 -3.61
C ALA A 99 -6.52 3.26 -2.13
N ILE A 100 -7.16 4.37 -1.77
CA ILE A 100 -7.27 4.82 -0.37
C ILE A 100 -8.12 3.84 0.45
N CYS A 101 -9.22 3.32 -0.10
CA CYS A 101 -10.00 2.26 0.55
C CYS A 101 -9.17 0.99 0.78
N ASP A 102 -8.40 0.54 -0.23
CA ASP A 102 -7.48 -0.59 -0.11
C ASP A 102 -6.44 -0.34 0.99
N LEU A 103 -5.85 0.86 1.05
CA LEU A 103 -4.84 1.18 2.05
C LEU A 103 -5.40 1.26 3.47
N ASN A 104 -6.64 1.70 3.64
CA ASN A 104 -7.31 1.66 4.93
C ASN A 104 -7.56 0.23 5.42
N GLU A 105 -7.93 -0.68 4.51
CA GLU A 105 -8.06 -2.10 4.81
C GLU A 105 -6.70 -2.70 5.18
N TYR A 106 -5.64 -2.45 4.39
CA TYR A 106 -4.29 -2.90 4.70
C TYR A 106 -3.79 -2.38 6.05
N ARG A 107 -3.99 -1.10 6.35
CA ARG A 107 -3.65 -0.50 7.65
C ARG A 107 -4.36 -1.20 8.80
N SER A 108 -5.65 -1.52 8.65
CA SER A 108 -6.47 -2.12 9.70
C SER A 108 -5.88 -3.43 10.22
N PHE A 109 -5.58 -4.38 9.33
CA PHE A 109 -5.06 -5.68 9.77
C PHE A 109 -3.55 -5.72 10.01
N THR A 110 -2.78 -4.77 9.45
CA THR A 110 -1.31 -4.72 9.64
C THR A 110 -0.87 -3.91 10.85
N LYS A 111 -1.72 -3.00 11.38
CA LYS A 111 -1.44 -2.22 12.60
C LYS A 111 -0.94 -3.06 13.79
N PRO A 112 -1.52 -4.22 14.14
CA PRO A 112 -1.04 -5.02 15.28
C PRO A 112 0.30 -5.74 15.02
N LEU A 113 0.84 -5.69 13.79
CA LEU A 113 2.09 -6.39 13.46
C LEU A 113 3.33 -5.74 14.02
N GLY A 114 3.23 -4.48 14.45
CA GLY A 114 4.29 -3.78 15.14
C GLY A 114 4.42 -2.31 14.69
N PRO A 115 5.15 -1.50 15.46
CA PRO A 115 5.19 -0.05 15.29
C PRO A 115 5.78 0.38 13.95
N VAL A 116 6.83 -0.29 13.48
CA VAL A 116 7.45 0.05 12.18
C VAL A 116 6.50 -0.30 11.03
N THR A 117 5.72 -1.38 11.14
CA THR A 117 4.72 -1.73 10.13
C THR A 117 3.63 -0.68 10.07
N ALA A 118 3.13 -0.26 11.24
CA ALA A 118 2.11 0.78 11.31
C ALA A 118 2.60 2.07 10.66
N GLU A 119 3.79 2.56 11.01
CA GLU A 119 4.38 3.78 10.42
C GLU A 119 4.57 3.68 8.90
N LEU A 120 5.02 2.52 8.40
CA LEU A 120 5.17 2.30 6.95
C LEU A 120 3.82 2.41 6.22
N PHE A 121 2.77 1.77 6.73
CA PHE A 121 1.45 1.84 6.11
C PHE A 121 0.76 3.21 6.29
N GLU A 122 1.01 3.93 7.39
CA GLU A 122 0.59 5.33 7.54
C GLU A 122 1.23 6.21 6.47
N THR A 123 2.55 6.04 6.28
CA THR A 123 3.31 6.79 5.27
C THR A 123 2.83 6.46 3.85
N LEU A 124 2.57 5.18 3.57
CA LEU A 124 2.03 4.75 2.28
C LEU A 124 0.62 5.30 2.01
N HIS A 125 -0.24 5.35 3.03
CA HIS A 125 -1.54 6.00 2.91
C HIS A 125 -1.39 7.52 2.63
N ALA A 126 -0.46 8.20 3.30
CA ALA A 126 -0.15 9.60 2.99
C ALA A 126 0.34 9.79 1.54
N LEU A 127 1.18 8.87 1.03
CA LEU A 127 1.60 8.87 -0.39
C LEU A 127 0.41 8.70 -1.34
N CYS A 128 -0.60 7.90 -0.98
CA CYS A 128 -1.80 7.72 -1.80
C CYS A 128 -2.61 9.01 -1.96
N ASN A 129 -2.55 9.92 -0.98
CA ASN A 129 -3.23 11.23 -1.10
C ASN A 129 -2.67 12.05 -2.27
N LEU A 130 -1.39 11.87 -2.65
CA LEU A 130 -0.79 12.50 -3.83
C LEU A 130 -1.47 12.07 -5.14
N LEU A 131 -2.11 10.89 -5.16
CA LEU A 131 -2.84 10.39 -6.32
C LEU A 131 -4.23 11.04 -6.46
N LEU A 132 -4.79 11.56 -5.36
CA LEU A 132 -6.15 12.08 -5.29
C LEU A 132 -6.22 13.61 -5.35
N VAL A 133 -5.33 14.31 -4.66
CA VAL A 133 -5.43 15.77 -4.52
C VAL A 133 -5.30 16.49 -5.87
N LYS A 134 -5.83 17.72 -5.95
CA LYS A 134 -5.65 18.54 -7.15
C LYS A 134 -4.17 18.94 -7.33
N PRO A 135 -3.70 19.12 -8.58
CA PRO A 135 -2.30 19.46 -8.84
C PRO A 135 -1.76 20.66 -8.04
N GLU A 136 -2.60 21.69 -7.84
CA GLU A 136 -2.27 22.89 -7.06
C GLU A 136 -1.94 22.62 -5.58
N ASN A 137 -2.43 21.51 -5.01
CA ASN A 137 -2.26 21.17 -3.60
C ASN A 137 -1.07 20.22 -3.36
N LEU A 138 -0.43 19.69 -4.40
CA LEU A 138 0.61 18.66 -4.25
C LEU A 138 1.80 19.13 -3.43
N GLN A 139 2.26 20.37 -3.65
CA GLN A 139 3.38 20.92 -2.90
C GLN A 139 3.08 21.02 -1.40
N GLN A 140 1.84 21.39 -1.04
CA GLN A 140 1.39 21.43 0.35
C GLN A 140 1.43 20.02 0.96
N VAL A 141 0.84 19.03 0.28
CA VAL A 141 0.79 17.64 0.78
C VAL A 141 2.20 17.05 0.93
N CYS A 142 3.10 17.29 -0.02
CA CYS A 142 4.50 16.85 0.09
C CYS A 142 5.26 17.49 1.26
N SER A 143 4.80 18.64 1.75
CA SER A 143 5.43 19.37 2.87
C SER A 143 4.84 18.98 4.23
N GLU A 144 3.83 18.10 4.29
CA GLU A 144 3.25 17.61 5.54
C GLU A 144 4.24 16.71 6.29
N ASP A 145 4.15 16.68 7.62
CA ASP A 145 5.05 15.91 8.51
C ASP A 145 5.15 14.42 8.15
N SER A 146 4.09 13.87 7.56
CA SER A 146 3.98 12.48 7.11
C SER A 146 4.85 12.16 5.88
N LEU A 147 5.19 13.17 5.06
CA LEU A 147 5.89 12.99 3.78
C LEU A 147 7.20 13.77 3.69
N VAL A 148 7.39 14.81 4.50
CA VAL A 148 8.57 15.71 4.45
C VAL A 148 9.90 14.99 4.66
N LYS A 149 9.88 13.83 5.33
CA LYS A 149 11.06 13.00 5.60
C LYS A 149 11.40 12.02 4.46
N LEU A 150 10.53 11.89 3.46
CA LEU A 150 10.76 10.98 2.34
C LEU A 150 11.68 11.60 1.28
N ASP A 151 12.43 10.74 0.62
CA ASP A 151 13.22 11.14 -0.55
C ASP A 151 12.31 11.71 -1.65
N LYS A 152 12.76 12.79 -2.28
CA LYS A 152 12.05 13.42 -3.40
C LYS A 152 11.74 12.43 -4.53
N SER A 153 12.63 11.47 -4.77
CA SER A 153 12.42 10.41 -5.77
C SER A 153 11.19 9.55 -5.46
N THR A 154 10.94 9.24 -4.19
CA THR A 154 9.77 8.47 -3.75
C THR A 154 8.47 9.25 -4.02
N LEU A 155 8.44 10.53 -3.66
CA LEU A 155 7.31 11.42 -3.93
C LEU A 155 7.04 11.52 -5.44
N GLN A 156 8.11 11.75 -6.22
CA GLN A 156 8.02 11.88 -7.67
C GLN A 156 7.58 10.57 -8.35
N ASN A 157 8.00 9.41 -7.84
CA ASN A 157 7.55 8.12 -8.36
C ASN A 157 6.05 7.93 -8.16
N PHE A 158 5.49 8.33 -7.01
CA PHE A 158 4.05 8.26 -6.75
C PHE A 158 3.26 9.26 -7.60
N ILE A 159 3.74 10.50 -7.71
CA ILE A 159 3.10 11.55 -8.53
C ILE A 159 3.02 11.11 -10.01
N GLN A 160 4.05 10.43 -10.52
CA GLN A 160 4.07 9.90 -11.89
C GLN A 160 3.01 8.84 -12.18
N LEU A 161 2.41 8.22 -11.15
CA LEU A 161 1.35 7.23 -11.33
C LEU A 161 0.00 7.89 -11.66
N ARG A 162 -0.14 9.21 -11.49
CA ARG A 162 -1.39 9.90 -11.82
C ARG A 162 -1.64 9.91 -13.33
N SER A 163 -2.88 9.67 -13.74
CA SER A 163 -3.27 9.66 -15.15
C SER A 163 -3.14 11.03 -15.81
N ASP A 164 -3.24 12.12 -15.04
CA ASP A 164 -3.08 13.50 -15.49
C ASP A 164 -1.63 14.01 -15.45
N PHE A 165 -0.65 13.17 -15.06
CA PHE A 165 0.74 13.59 -14.89
C PHE A 165 1.33 14.25 -16.14
N LYS A 166 1.05 13.69 -17.33
CA LYS A 166 1.59 14.22 -18.60
C LYS A 166 0.98 15.57 -18.99
N SER A 167 -0.31 15.80 -18.71
CA SER A 167 -1.01 17.04 -19.07
C SER A 167 -0.72 18.15 -18.07
N GLN A 168 -0.41 17.82 -16.81
CA GLN A 168 -0.17 18.78 -15.74
C GLN A 168 1.33 19.03 -15.44
N LYS A 169 2.23 18.67 -16.36
CA LYS A 169 3.71 18.79 -16.22
C LYS A 169 4.18 20.11 -15.60
N GLN A 170 3.55 21.22 -15.92
CA GLN A 170 3.93 22.56 -15.43
C GLN A 170 3.76 22.71 -13.90
N HIS A 171 2.85 21.97 -13.27
CA HIS A 171 2.63 21.99 -11.83
C HIS A 171 3.60 21.10 -11.05
N PHE A 172 4.21 20.10 -11.70
CA PHE A 172 5.08 19.13 -11.02
C PHE A 172 6.56 19.54 -10.92
N PHE A 173 6.98 20.60 -11.63
CA PHE A 173 8.35 21.15 -11.50
C PHE A 173 8.63 21.86 -10.16
N LYS A 174 7.59 22.09 -9.34
CA LYS A 174 7.68 22.79 -8.06
C LYS A 174 7.73 21.86 -6.84
N VAL A 175 7.63 20.55 -7.05
CA VAL A 175 7.67 19.51 -6.02
C VAL A 175 9.03 18.82 -6.01
#